data_AF-A0A561ER26-F1
#
_entry.id   AF-A0A561ER26-F1
#
_cell.length_a   1.000
_cell.length_b   1.000
_cell.length_c   1.000
_cell.angle_alpha   90.00
_cell.angle_beta   90.00
_cell.angle_gamma   90.00
#
_symmetry.space_group_name_H-M   'P 1'
#
loop_
_entity.id
_entity.type
_entity.pdbx_description
1 polymer ?
#
loop_
_entity_poly.entity_id
_entity_poly.type
_entity_poly.pdbx_seq_one_letter_code
_entity_poly.pdbx_strand_id
1 'polypeptide(L)' 'MPGSVTIGHTDALVMLSHDDAKRLSTVLREMSDLLGQSGPNRLSDAQVSALCEGKAHPRDEFTEWSRRVGEYLKAHL' A
#
# COMPACT_ATOMS: atom_id res chain seq x y z
N MET A 1 -0.33 35.93 28.35
CA MET A 1 -0.68 35.19 27.12
C MET A 1 -0.14 33.77 27.28
N PRO A 2 -0.98 32.72 27.26
CA PRO A 2 -0.49 31.34 27.30
C PRO A 2 0.03 30.97 25.91
N GLY A 3 1.28 30.49 25.85
CA GLY A 3 1.90 29.99 24.63
C GLY A 3 1.16 28.75 24.13
N SER A 4 0.64 28.82 22.91
CA SER A 4 0.09 27.67 22.19
C SER A 4 1.24 26.73 21.84
N VAL A 5 1.32 25.60 22.53
CA VAL A 5 2.21 24.51 22.14
C VAL A 5 1.55 23.76 20.99
N THR A 6 2.03 23.99 19.78
CA THR A 6 1.68 23.15 18.62
C THR A 6 2.34 21.78 18.85
N ILE A 7 1.59 20.81 19.39
CA ILE A 7 2.04 19.42 19.36
C ILE A 7 1.96 18.98 17.89
N GLY A 8 3.08 19.12 17.17
CA GLY A 8 3.27 18.45 15.90
C GLY A 8 3.23 16.95 16.16
N HIS A 9 2.19 16.29 15.69
CA HIS A 9 2.10 14.83 15.66
C HIS A 9 3.27 14.36 14.78
N THR A 10 4.38 14.01 15.42
CA THR A 10 5.51 13.44 14.68
C THR A 10 5.14 11.98 14.50
N ASP A 11 4.56 11.66 13.35
CA ASP A 11 4.36 10.27 12.95
C ASP A 11 5.69 9.52 13.11
N ALA A 12 5.65 8.36 13.75
CA ALA A 12 6.84 7.56 13.97
C ALA A 12 7.49 7.24 12.61
N LEU A 13 8.76 7.62 12.44
CA LEU A 13 9.51 7.29 11.23
C LEU A 13 9.72 5.77 11.18
N VAL A 14 9.16 5.13 10.17
CA VAL A 14 9.42 3.72 9.87
C VAL A 14 10.55 3.63 8.88
N MET A 15 11.69 3.08 9.32
CA MET A 15 12.84 2.84 8.45
C MET A 15 12.68 1.49 7.74
N LEU A 16 12.81 1.50 6.42
CA LEU A 16 12.82 0.30 5.58
C LEU A 16 14.20 0.14 4.97
N SER A 17 14.78 -1.06 5.02
CA SER A 17 16.06 -1.31 4.34
C SER A 17 15.90 -1.17 2.82
N HIS A 18 16.98 -0.86 2.09
CA HIS A 18 16.92 -0.74 0.63
C HIS A 18 16.43 -2.05 -0.03
N ASP A 19 16.92 -3.20 0.44
CA ASP A 19 16.51 -4.50 -0.10
C ASP A 19 15.05 -4.83 0.21
N ASP A 20 14.57 -4.49 1.42
CA ASP A 20 13.16 -4.70 1.77
C ASP A 20 12.25 -3.75 1.00
N ALA A 21 12.63 -2.48 0.82
CA ALA A 21 11.91 -1.51 0.02
C ALA A 21 11.83 -1.95 -1.45
N LYS A 22 12.90 -2.55 -1.99
CA LYS A 22 12.91 -3.13 -3.34
C LYS A 22 11.99 -4.32 -3.47
N ARG A 23 12.03 -5.25 -2.50
CA ARG A 23 11.13 -6.41 -2.46
C ARG A 23 9.67 -5.96 -2.34
N LEU A 24 9.39 -5.02 -1.45
CA LEU A 24 8.04 -4.49 -1.23
C LEU A 24 7.50 -3.78 -2.47
N SER A 25 8.31 -2.94 -3.13
CA SER A 25 7.90 -2.28 -4.38
C SER A 25 7.51 -3.28 -5.47
N THR A 26 8.19 -4.43 -5.54
CA THR A 26 7.90 -5.50 -6.49
C THR A 26 6.59 -6.20 -6.12
N VAL A 27 6.41 -6.57 -4.85
CA VAL A 27 5.19 -7.22 -4.37
C VAL A 27 3.96 -6.36 -4.61
N LEU A 28 4.04 -5.05 -4.32
CA LEU A 28 2.93 -4.10 -4.52
C LEU A 28 2.54 -3.94 -5.99
N ARG A 29 3.53 -3.96 -6.90
CA ARG A 29 3.27 -3.95 -8.34
C ARG A 29 2.54 -5.21 -8.79
N GLU A 30 3.09 -6.39 -8.47
CA GLU A 30 2.47 -7.66 -8.86
C GLU A 30 1.07 -7.82 -8.25
N MET A 31 0.86 -7.32 -7.03
CA MET A 31 -0.46 -7.30 -6.40
C MET A 31 -1.44 -6.41 -7.18
N SER A 32 -1.03 -5.20 -7.58
CA SER A 32 -1.84 -4.34 -8.46
C SER A 32 -2.21 -5.05 -9.76
N ASP A 33 -1.25 -5.75 -10.38
CA ASP A 33 -1.48 -6.47 -11.63
C ASP A 33 -2.47 -7.62 -11.45
N LEU A 34 -2.39 -8.39 -10.35
CA LEU A 34 -3.33 -9.46 -10.02
C LEU A 34 -4.73 -8.94 -9.66
N LEU A 35 -4.83 -7.74 -9.09
CA LEU A 35 -6.11 -7.09 -8.77
C LEU A 35 -6.82 -6.59 -10.03
N GLY A 36 -6.07 -5.98 -10.96
CA GLY A 36 -6.59 -5.43 -12.22
C GLY A 36 -6.86 -6.47 -13.31
N GLN A 37 -6.34 -7.70 -13.15
CA GLN A 37 -6.60 -8.79 -14.08
C GLN A 37 -8.07 -9.21 -14.14
N SER A 38 -8.49 -9.63 -15.33
CA SER A 38 -9.76 -10.34 -15.55
C SER A 38 -9.52 -11.84 -15.73
N GLY A 39 -10.52 -12.65 -15.40
CA GLY A 39 -10.44 -14.10 -15.54
C GLY A 39 -9.89 -14.83 -14.30
N PRO A 40 -9.53 -16.11 -14.43
CA PRO A 40 -9.30 -17.02 -13.30
C PRO A 40 -8.04 -16.72 -12.49
N ASN A 41 -7.11 -15.93 -13.04
CA ASN A 41 -5.85 -15.58 -12.37
C ASN A 41 -5.98 -14.34 -11.47
N ARG A 42 -7.13 -13.65 -11.50
CA ARG A 42 -7.37 -12.47 -10.66
C ARG A 42 -7.56 -12.88 -9.20
N LEU A 43 -7.24 -11.98 -8.27
CA LEU A 43 -7.61 -12.17 -6.88
C LEU A 43 -9.13 -12.21 -6.72
N SER A 44 -9.64 -13.21 -6.00
CA SER A 44 -11.05 -13.32 -5.64
C SER A 44 -11.43 -12.26 -4.61
N ASP A 45 -12.71 -11.88 -4.53
CA ASP A 45 -13.18 -10.90 -3.56
C ASP A 45 -12.92 -11.35 -2.11
N ALA A 46 -12.96 -12.66 -1.85
CA ALA A 46 -12.59 -13.22 -0.55
C ALA A 46 -11.10 -12.99 -0.22
N GLN A 47 -10.20 -13.17 -1.20
CA GLN A 47 -8.77 -12.90 -1.03
C GLN A 47 -8.51 -11.40 -0.85
N VAL A 48 -9.17 -10.54 -1.62
CA VAL A 48 -9.06 -9.08 -1.48
C VAL A 48 -9.54 -8.62 -0.09
N SER A 49 -10.69 -9.14 0.36
CA SER A 49 -11.22 -8.87 1.70
C SER A 49 -10.25 -9.31 2.80
N ALA A 50 -9.64 -10.49 2.67
CA ALA A 50 -8.65 -10.98 3.64
C ALA A 50 -7.41 -10.07 3.71
N LEU A 51 -6.91 -9.59 2.57
CA LEU A 51 -5.80 -8.63 2.51
C LEU A 51 -6.17 -7.26 3.13
N CYS A 52 -7.45 -6.90 3.11
CA CYS A 52 -7.97 -5.66 3.68
C CYS A 52 -8.52 -5.82 5.11
N GLU A 53 -8.11 -6.86 5.85
CA GLU A 53 -8.56 -7.13 7.24
C GLU A 53 -10.08 -7.29 7.37
N GLY A 54 -10.74 -7.83 6.34
CA GLY A 54 -12.19 -7.96 6.28
C GLY A 54 -12.93 -6.65 6.03
N LYS A 55 -12.22 -5.53 5.81
CA LYS A 55 -12.82 -4.25 5.44
C LYS A 55 -13.24 -4.31 3.98
N ALA A 56 -14.47 -3.87 3.71
CA ALA A 56 -14.96 -3.68 2.35
C ALA A 56 -14.22 -2.50 1.71
N HIS A 57 -13.06 -2.76 1.09
CA HIS A 57 -12.39 -1.80 0.23
C HIS A 57 -12.87 -2.00 -1.22
N PRO A 58 -13.20 -0.91 -1.94
CA PRO A 58 -13.35 -0.98 -3.37
C PRO A 58 -12.08 -1.57 -3.98
N ARG A 59 -12.23 -2.63 -4.79
CA ARG A 59 -11.10 -3.30 -5.45
C ARG A 59 -10.23 -2.31 -6.22
N ASP A 60 -10.86 -1.38 -6.92
CA ASP A 60 -10.18 -0.37 -7.73
C ASP A 60 -9.33 0.56 -6.86
N GLU A 61 -9.84 0.93 -5.69
CA GLU A 61 -9.09 1.75 -4.73
C GLU A 61 -7.85 1.01 -4.20
N PHE A 62 -8.01 -0.27 -3.84
CA PHE A 62 -6.89 -1.08 -3.38
C PHE A 62 -5.85 -1.33 -4.49
N THR A 63 -6.31 -1.48 -5.73
CA THR A 63 -5.45 -1.59 -6.93
C THR A 63 -4.61 -0.33 -7.10
N GLU A 64 -5.26 0.83 -7.14
CA GLU A 64 -4.58 2.12 -7.32
C GLU A 64 -3.66 2.47 -6.15
N TRP A 65 -4.05 2.14 -4.92
CA TRP A 65 -3.19 2.30 -3.75
C TRP A 65 -1.92 1.45 -3.87
N SER A 66 -2.06 0.17 -4.21
CA SER A 66 -0.94 -0.77 -4.34
C SER A 66 0.04 -0.29 -5.41
N ARG A 67 -0.48 0.11 -6.58
CA ARG A 67 0.31 0.67 -7.68
C ARG A 67 1.10 1.90 -7.24
N ARG A 68 0.42 2.88 -6.64
CA ARG A 68 1.01 4.17 -6.24
C ARG A 68 2.13 3.99 -5.20
N VAL A 69 1.92 3.16 -4.19
CA VAL A 69 2.94 2.92 -3.15
C VAL A 69 4.13 2.16 -3.75
N GLY A 70 3.89 1.16 -4.61
CA GLY A 70 4.96 0.44 -5.30
C GLY A 70 5.81 1.36 -6.18
N GLU A 71 5.17 2.22 -6.97
CA GLU A 71 5.85 3.24 -7.80
C GLU A 71 6.63 4.24 -6.93
N TYR A 72 6.04 4.72 -5.84
CA TYR A 72 6.69 5.64 -4.91
C TYR A 72 7.96 5.03 -4.32
N LEU A 73 7.88 3.81 -3.79
CA LEU A 73 9.06 3.11 -3.27
C LEU A 73 10.11 2.96 -4.35
N LYS A 74 9.73 2.48 -5.54
CA LYS A 74 10.67 2.28 -6.66
C LYS A 74 11.38 3.57 -7.09
N ALA A 75 10.70 4.72 -7.02
CA ALA A 75 11.27 6.01 -7.39
C ALA A 75 12.25 6.58 -6.34
N HIS A 76 12.22 6.07 -5.10
CA HIS A 76 13.02 6.54 -3.97
C HIS A 76 13.98 5.47 -3.41
N LEU A 77 14.19 4.38 -4.15
CA LEU A 77 15.21 3.36 -3.92
C LEU A 77 16.56 3.79 -4.49
#